data_AF-A0A956PR07-F1
#
_entry.id   AF-A0A956PR07-F1
#
_cell.length_a   1.000
_cell.length_b   1.000
_cell.length_c   1.000
_cell.angle_alpha   90.00
_cell.angle_beta   90.00
_cell.angle_gamma   90.00
#
_symmetry.space_group_name_H-M   'P 1'
#
loop_
_entity.id
_entity.type
_entity.pdbx_description
1 polymer ?
#
loop_
_entity_poly.entity_id
_entity_poly.type
_entity_poly.pdbx_seq_one_letter_code
_entity_poly.pdbx_strand_id
1 'polypeptide(L)'
;SSQIQFSPARGAIVTSLKVDGNEVLYLDLETFRDPEKNVRGGIPVLFPICGPQAEHSDLPTMKQHGFARNLPWQVREQSPSRAVLVLSDSTETRALYPYTFQYILTYIAQERGLRIEQQITNQGPDPMPLQYGFHPYFLAENKAALQFNLPVSNYTDNKSDDAGEFEGFDFEREEIDWAFPHPSAHSAGFHDQDRELSVTVRYSECYKELVFWTLKPKPFVCVEPWSSGRFAYPDGRGIDTIAPNQSLDAWVEILAS
;
A
#
# COMPACT_ATOMS: atom_id res chain seq x y z
N SER A 1 -21.20 -4.56 10.24
CA SER A 1 -20.14 -5.57 10.46
C SER A 1 -19.25 -5.67 9.23
N SER A 2 -17.97 -5.98 9.43
CA SER A 2 -17.00 -6.15 8.34
C SER A 2 -16.82 -7.62 7.93
N GLN A 3 -16.49 -7.85 6.65
CA GLN A 3 -16.05 -9.14 6.13
C GLN A 3 -14.78 -8.90 5.31
N ILE A 4 -13.73 -9.68 5.56
CA ILE A 4 -12.43 -9.54 4.91
C ILE A 4 -12.07 -10.84 4.21
N GLN A 5 -11.59 -10.74 2.98
CA GLN A 5 -10.97 -11.85 2.26
C GLN A 5 -9.52 -11.48 1.92
N PHE A 6 -8.61 -12.43 2.06
CA PHE A 6 -7.20 -12.25 1.73
C PHE A 6 -6.61 -13.52 1.11
N SER A 7 -5.51 -13.36 0.37
CA SER A 7 -4.82 -14.46 -0.32
C SER A 7 -3.36 -14.54 0.11
N PRO A 8 -3.00 -15.46 1.02
CA PRO A 8 -1.62 -15.68 1.42
C PRO A 8 -0.70 -16.01 0.24
N ALA A 9 -1.19 -16.78 -0.73
CA ALA A 9 -0.41 -17.22 -1.89
C ALA A 9 -0.10 -16.11 -2.90
N ARG A 10 -0.74 -14.94 -2.79
CA ARG A 10 -0.58 -13.80 -3.70
C ARG A 10 -0.13 -12.55 -2.94
N GLY A 11 0.95 -12.67 -2.16
CA GLY A 11 1.53 -11.52 -1.45
C GLY A 11 0.74 -11.09 -0.22
N ALA A 12 0.06 -12.03 0.44
CA ALA A 12 -0.88 -11.75 1.54
C ALA A 12 -2.04 -10.80 1.19
N ILE A 13 -2.22 -10.44 -0.09
CA ILE A 13 -3.14 -9.39 -0.53
C ILE A 13 -4.54 -9.52 0.06
N VAL A 14 -5.08 -8.44 0.61
CA VAL A 14 -6.50 -8.33 0.93
C VAL A 14 -7.25 -8.12 -0.37
N THR A 15 -8.15 -9.04 -0.70
CA THR A 15 -8.87 -9.08 -1.99
C THR A 15 -10.27 -8.48 -1.92
N SER A 16 -10.87 -8.44 -0.73
CA SER A 16 -12.20 -7.87 -0.50
C SER A 16 -12.31 -7.36 0.94
N LEU A 17 -12.98 -6.22 1.11
CA LEU A 17 -13.39 -5.65 2.38
C LEU A 17 -14.83 -5.20 2.22
N LYS A 18 -15.77 -5.92 2.81
CA LYS A 18 -17.17 -5.52 2.85
C LYS A 18 -17.53 -4.93 4.19
N VAL A 19 -18.25 -3.82 4.21
CA VAL A 19 -18.84 -3.25 5.42
C VAL A 19 -20.34 -3.11 5.21
N ASP A 20 -21.12 -3.75 6.08
CA ASP A 20 -22.59 -3.78 6.00
C ASP A 20 -23.09 -4.30 4.64
N GLY A 21 -22.32 -5.21 4.02
CA GLY A 21 -22.61 -5.81 2.71
C GLY A 21 -22.04 -5.04 1.52
N ASN A 22 -21.60 -3.79 1.70
CA ASN A 22 -21.04 -2.95 0.64
C ASN A 22 -19.55 -3.25 0.43
N GLU A 23 -19.16 -3.55 -0.81
CA GLU A 23 -17.75 -3.80 -1.17
C GLU A 23 -16.96 -2.49 -1.22
N VAL A 24 -15.93 -2.37 -0.39
CA VAL A 24 -15.10 -1.16 -0.32
C VAL A 24 -13.99 -1.19 -1.37
N LEU A 25 -13.48 -2.38 -1.70
CA LEU A 25 -12.30 -2.54 -2.56
C LEU A 25 -12.67 -2.92 -4.00
N TYR A 26 -11.93 -2.37 -4.96
CA TYR A 26 -11.95 -2.86 -6.33
C TYR A 26 -11.02 -4.08 -6.46
N LEU A 27 -11.43 -5.10 -7.23
CA LEU A 27 -10.56 -6.20 -7.64
C LEU A 27 -10.82 -6.63 -9.08
N ASP A 28 -9.79 -6.57 -9.91
CA ASP A 28 -9.78 -7.18 -11.23
C ASP A 28 -9.50 -8.69 -11.10
N LEU A 29 -10.58 -9.48 -11.15
CA LEU A 29 -10.51 -10.92 -11.01
C LEU A 29 -9.68 -11.62 -12.09
N GLU A 30 -9.54 -11.04 -13.29
CA GLU A 30 -8.72 -11.64 -14.34
C GLU A 30 -7.24 -11.57 -13.98
N THR A 31 -6.78 -10.41 -13.52
CA THR A 31 -5.39 -10.24 -13.06
C THR A 31 -5.10 -11.00 -11.77
N PHE A 32 -6.10 -11.16 -10.90
CA PHE A 32 -5.95 -11.95 -9.67
C PHE A 32 -5.90 -13.46 -9.92
N ARG A 33 -6.55 -13.97 -10.97
CA ARG A 33 -6.52 -15.41 -11.30
C ARG A 33 -5.26 -15.83 -12.05
N ASP A 34 -4.65 -14.90 -12.78
CA ASP A 34 -3.42 -15.14 -13.52
C ASP A 34 -2.19 -14.90 -12.62
N PRO A 35 -1.37 -15.93 -12.30
CA PRO A 35 -0.20 -15.77 -11.45
C PRO A 35 0.92 -14.96 -12.10
N GLU A 36 0.95 -14.84 -13.43
CA GLU A 36 1.98 -14.11 -14.16
C GLU A 36 1.67 -12.61 -14.27
N LYS A 37 0.46 -12.19 -13.90
CA LYS A 37 0.02 -10.79 -13.95
C LYS A 37 0.19 -10.10 -12.60
N ASN A 38 0.53 -8.81 -12.68
CA ASN A 38 0.37 -7.90 -11.56
C ASN A 38 -1.12 -7.79 -11.22
N VAL A 39 -1.48 -8.08 -9.98
CA VAL A 39 -2.86 -7.92 -9.50
C VAL A 39 -3.25 -6.45 -9.57
N ARG A 40 -4.39 -6.16 -10.18
CA ARG A 40 -5.03 -4.84 -10.17
C ARG A 40 -6.21 -4.88 -9.22
N GLY A 41 -6.07 -4.25 -8.06
CA GLY A 41 -7.09 -4.27 -7.02
C GLY A 41 -6.62 -4.82 -5.68
N GLY A 42 -7.54 -4.85 -4.72
CA GLY A 42 -7.26 -5.26 -3.35
C GLY A 42 -6.33 -4.28 -2.64
N ILE A 43 -5.48 -4.80 -1.74
CA ILE A 43 -4.45 -4.03 -1.02
C ILE A 43 -3.09 -4.73 -1.19
N PRO A 44 -2.37 -4.52 -2.32
CA PRO A 44 -1.02 -5.01 -2.49
C PRO A 44 -0.06 -4.45 -1.43
N VAL A 45 0.85 -5.30 -0.96
CA VAL A 45 1.90 -4.97 0.01
C VAL A 45 3.17 -4.56 -0.73
N LEU A 46 3.67 -3.36 -0.47
CA LEU A 46 4.88 -2.82 -1.10
C LEU A 46 6.06 -3.01 -0.15
N PHE A 47 7.08 -3.76 -0.58
CA PHE A 47 8.32 -3.97 0.17
C PHE A 47 9.34 -4.71 -0.71
N PRO A 48 10.65 -4.36 -0.66
CA PRO A 48 11.28 -3.33 0.19
C PRO A 48 11.33 -1.95 -0.47
N ILE A 49 10.60 -1.74 -1.57
CA ILE A 49 10.48 -0.45 -2.27
C ILE A 49 9.00 -0.14 -2.55
N CYS A 50 8.62 1.13 -2.47
CA CYS A 50 7.26 1.57 -2.80
C CYS A 50 7.13 1.99 -4.26
N GLY A 51 8.13 2.65 -4.85
CA GLY A 51 8.11 3.07 -6.26
C GLY A 51 8.97 2.17 -7.16
N PRO A 52 9.41 2.69 -8.33
CA PRO A 52 10.59 2.17 -9.00
C PRO A 52 11.85 2.34 -8.13
N GLN A 53 12.84 1.50 -8.37
CA GLN A 53 14.17 1.64 -7.79
C GLN A 53 14.90 2.84 -8.43
N ALA A 54 15.75 3.53 -7.68
CA ALA A 54 16.61 4.57 -8.24
C ALA A 54 17.63 3.99 -9.26
N GLU A 55 17.94 4.73 -10.33
CA GLU A 55 18.81 4.29 -11.43
C GLU A 55 20.26 3.95 -11.00
N HIS A 56 20.71 4.45 -9.84
CA HIS A 56 22.06 4.25 -9.29
C HIS A 56 22.05 3.60 -7.91
N SER A 57 21.05 2.77 -7.63
CA SER A 57 21.01 2.00 -6.38
C SER A 57 22.15 0.98 -6.32
N ASP A 58 22.81 0.87 -5.16
CA ASP A 58 23.80 -0.19 -4.87
C ASP A 58 23.17 -1.60 -4.73
N LEU A 59 21.84 -1.68 -4.75
CA LEU A 59 21.11 -2.94 -4.69
C LEU A 59 20.89 -3.53 -6.09
N PRO A 60 20.85 -4.86 -6.21
CA PRO A 60 20.42 -5.52 -7.44
C PRO A 60 19.08 -4.98 -7.97
N THR A 61 18.91 -5.01 -9.29
CA THR A 61 17.69 -4.47 -9.92
C THR A 61 16.44 -5.21 -9.48
N MET A 62 15.50 -4.47 -8.88
CA MET A 62 14.19 -4.94 -8.46
C MET A 62 13.08 -4.33 -9.31
N LYS A 63 12.02 -5.10 -9.54
CA LYS A 63 10.80 -4.56 -10.16
C LYS A 63 10.13 -3.55 -9.23
N GLN A 64 9.45 -2.57 -9.82
CA GLN A 64 8.62 -1.59 -9.11
C GLN A 64 7.74 -2.25 -8.04
N HIS A 65 7.64 -1.60 -6.88
CA HIS A 65 6.94 -2.07 -5.67
C HIS A 65 7.57 -3.28 -4.95
N GLY A 66 8.77 -3.69 -5.36
CA GLY A 66 9.50 -4.79 -4.74
C GLY A 66 8.86 -6.16 -4.99
N PHE A 67 9.11 -7.08 -4.07
CA PHE A 67 8.77 -8.50 -4.26
C PHE A 67 7.68 -9.00 -3.30
N ALA A 68 7.39 -8.32 -2.19
CA ALA A 68 6.46 -8.81 -1.17
C ALA A 68 5.07 -9.19 -1.71
N ARG A 69 4.52 -8.38 -2.62
CA ARG A 69 3.24 -8.64 -3.30
C ARG A 69 3.20 -9.87 -4.21
N ASN A 70 4.36 -10.42 -4.59
CA ASN A 70 4.47 -11.52 -5.55
C ASN A 70 4.77 -12.87 -4.89
N LEU A 71 5.16 -12.87 -3.62
CA LEU A 71 5.58 -14.07 -2.92
C LEU A 71 4.43 -14.65 -2.06
N PRO A 72 4.41 -15.97 -1.83
CA PRO A 72 3.49 -16.55 -0.87
C PRO A 72 3.91 -16.21 0.57
N TRP A 73 2.93 -15.92 1.41
CA TRP A 73 3.10 -15.68 2.84
C TRP A 73 2.56 -16.88 3.63
N GLN A 74 3.23 -17.19 4.74
CA GLN A 74 2.80 -18.25 5.64
C GLN A 74 1.75 -17.74 6.62
N VAL A 75 0.58 -18.39 6.67
CA VAL A 75 -0.41 -18.14 7.74
C VAL A 75 0.09 -18.78 9.03
N ARG A 76 0.27 -17.98 10.08
CA ARG A 76 0.67 -18.43 11.42
C ARG A 76 -0.51 -18.57 12.36
N GLU A 77 -1.48 -17.69 12.24
CA GLU A 77 -2.69 -17.69 13.05
C GLU A 77 -3.87 -17.21 12.21
N GLN A 78 -5.04 -17.81 12.42
CA GLN A 78 -6.29 -17.34 11.84
C GLN A 78 -7.45 -17.60 12.80
N SER A 79 -8.24 -16.58 13.03
CA SER A 79 -9.50 -16.58 13.77
C SER A 79 -10.55 -15.76 13.00
N PRO A 80 -11.82 -15.72 13.44
CA PRO A 80 -12.86 -14.95 12.75
C PRO A 80 -12.57 -13.45 12.62
N SER A 81 -11.78 -12.86 13.53
CA SER A 81 -11.49 -11.42 13.56
C SER A 81 -10.01 -11.07 13.41
N ARG A 82 -9.12 -12.07 13.28
CA ARG A 82 -7.67 -11.85 13.20
C ARG A 82 -6.97 -12.87 12.32
N ALA A 83 -5.99 -12.43 11.54
CA ALA A 83 -5.06 -13.33 10.83
C ALA A 83 -3.63 -12.80 10.93
N VAL A 84 -2.66 -13.69 11.12
CA VAL A 84 -1.23 -13.36 11.15
C VAL A 84 -0.54 -14.08 10.01
N LEU A 85 0.14 -13.33 9.15
CA LEU A 85 0.87 -13.80 7.99
C LEU A 85 2.33 -13.41 8.10
N VAL A 86 3.24 -14.28 7.66
CA VAL A 86 4.68 -14.07 7.77
C VAL A 86 5.34 -14.31 6.42
N LEU A 87 6.19 -13.36 6.01
CA LEU A 87 7.17 -13.50 4.94
C LEU A 87 8.57 -13.49 5.58
N SER A 88 9.38 -14.49 5.28
CA SER A 88 10.79 -14.54 5.66
C SER A 88 11.65 -14.46 4.43
N ASP A 89 12.87 -13.96 4.59
CA ASP A 89 13.83 -13.93 3.50
C ASP A 89 14.19 -15.34 3.02
N SER A 90 14.50 -15.43 1.73
CA SER A 90 14.94 -16.65 1.05
C SER A 90 16.21 -16.37 0.25
N THR A 91 16.78 -17.40 -0.37
CA THR A 91 17.92 -17.22 -1.28
C THR A 91 17.56 -16.29 -2.43
N GLU A 92 16.34 -16.39 -2.96
CA GLU A 92 15.82 -15.57 -4.05
C GLU A 92 15.62 -14.11 -3.63
N THR A 93 15.05 -13.85 -2.44
CA THR A 93 14.89 -12.47 -1.97
C THR A 93 16.24 -11.84 -1.64
N ARG A 94 17.17 -12.58 -1.02
CA ARG A 94 18.52 -12.09 -0.70
C ARG A 94 19.36 -11.81 -1.95
N ALA A 95 19.06 -12.46 -3.08
CA ALA A 95 19.69 -12.13 -4.36
C ALA A 95 19.25 -10.76 -4.92
N LEU A 96 18.10 -10.24 -4.49
CA LEU A 96 17.57 -8.93 -4.88
C LEU A 96 17.79 -7.84 -3.82
N TYR A 97 17.71 -8.24 -2.56
CA TYR A 97 17.76 -7.39 -1.38
C TYR A 97 18.54 -8.15 -0.30
N PRO A 98 19.87 -7.94 -0.18
CA PRO A 98 20.80 -8.82 0.55
C PRO A 98 20.75 -8.65 2.06
N TYR A 99 19.55 -8.71 2.62
CA TYR A 99 19.27 -8.58 4.05
C TYR A 99 18.44 -9.77 4.53
N THR A 100 18.75 -10.24 5.74
CA THR A 100 17.94 -11.24 6.44
C THR A 100 16.80 -10.53 7.16
N PHE A 101 15.56 -10.89 6.86
CA PHE A 101 14.40 -10.18 7.39
C PHE A 101 13.24 -11.13 7.72
N GLN A 102 12.41 -10.68 8.65
CA GLN A 102 11.07 -11.23 8.85
C GLN A 102 10.06 -10.10 8.77
N TYR A 103 9.03 -10.28 7.96
CA TYR A 103 7.90 -9.37 7.83
C TYR A 103 6.63 -10.09 8.29
N ILE A 104 6.04 -9.62 9.38
CA ILE A 104 4.75 -10.06 9.91
C ILE A 104 3.66 -9.05 9.55
N LEU A 105 2.55 -9.53 9.00
CA LEU A 105 1.30 -8.80 8.83
C LEU A 105 0.24 -9.37 9.76
N THR A 106 -0.46 -8.51 10.50
CA THR A 106 -1.63 -8.86 11.31
C THR A 106 -2.85 -8.13 10.77
N TYR A 107 -3.80 -8.86 10.21
CA TYR A 107 -5.10 -8.35 9.80
C TYR A 107 -6.07 -8.47 10.97
N ILE A 108 -6.74 -7.37 11.32
CA ILE A 108 -7.69 -7.29 12.45
C ILE A 108 -8.99 -6.68 11.93
N ALA A 109 -10.06 -7.47 11.96
CA ALA A 109 -11.40 -7.01 11.61
C ALA A 109 -11.87 -5.95 12.61
N GLN A 110 -12.23 -4.77 12.10
CA GLN A 110 -12.88 -3.72 12.88
C GLN A 110 -14.40 -3.81 12.67
N GLU A 111 -15.19 -3.21 13.56
CA GLU A 111 -16.67 -3.22 13.44
C GLU A 111 -17.12 -2.76 12.04
N ARG A 112 -16.46 -1.72 11.53
CA ARG A 112 -16.74 -1.08 10.23
C ARG A 112 -15.47 -0.91 9.40
N GLY A 113 -14.60 -1.92 9.35
CA GLY A 113 -13.37 -1.82 8.57
C GLY A 113 -12.34 -2.91 8.82
N LEU A 114 -11.10 -2.61 8.48
CA LEU A 114 -9.92 -3.46 8.63
C LEU A 114 -8.76 -2.63 9.18
N ARG A 115 -8.08 -3.16 10.19
CA ARG A 115 -6.75 -2.70 10.62
C ARG A 115 -5.70 -3.71 10.17
N ILE A 116 -4.62 -3.19 9.61
CA ILE A 116 -3.42 -3.92 9.20
C ILE A 116 -2.28 -3.43 10.07
N GLU A 117 -1.73 -4.30 10.89
CA GLU A 117 -0.49 -4.05 11.63
C GLU A 117 0.65 -4.76 10.92
N GLN A 118 1.80 -4.11 10.84
CA GLN A 118 3.01 -4.66 10.26
C GLN A 118 4.17 -4.57 11.25
N GLN A 119 4.96 -5.63 11.32
CA GLN A 119 6.24 -5.66 12.00
C GLN A 119 7.30 -6.18 11.04
N ILE A 120 8.34 -5.38 10.81
CA ILE A 120 9.47 -5.74 9.96
C ILE A 120 10.71 -5.83 10.85
N THR A 121 11.35 -6.99 10.91
CA THR A 121 12.52 -7.25 11.74
C THR A 121 13.74 -7.45 10.87
N ASN A 122 14.82 -6.73 11.17
CA ASN A 122 16.13 -7.02 10.63
C ASN A 122 16.77 -8.14 11.46
N GLN A 123 16.93 -9.31 10.86
CA GLN A 123 17.54 -10.49 11.48
C GLN A 123 19.02 -10.64 11.08
N GLY A 124 19.56 -9.67 10.33
CA GLY A 124 20.93 -9.63 9.84
C GLY A 124 21.87 -8.85 10.75
N PRO A 125 23.17 -8.86 10.42
CA PRO A 125 24.21 -8.16 11.18
C PRO A 125 24.39 -6.68 10.78
N ASP A 126 23.85 -6.26 9.64
CA ASP A 126 24.04 -4.92 9.07
C ASP A 126 22.74 -4.10 9.10
N PRO A 127 22.79 -2.75 9.18
CA PRO A 127 21.60 -1.91 9.07
C PRO A 127 20.84 -2.17 7.76
N MET A 128 19.52 -2.37 7.86
CA MET A 128 18.66 -2.79 6.76
C MET A 128 17.81 -1.60 6.26
N PRO A 129 18.11 -1.02 5.08
CA PRO A 129 17.38 0.12 4.53
C PRO A 129 16.15 -0.34 3.75
N LEU A 130 15.00 0.28 3.98
CA LEU A 130 13.73 -0.17 3.39
C LEU A 130 12.77 0.98 3.10
N GLN A 131 11.86 0.70 2.18
CA GLN A 131 10.55 1.31 2.12
C GLN A 131 9.46 0.26 2.29
N TYR A 132 8.31 0.69 2.75
CA TYR A 132 7.13 -0.14 2.89
C TYR A 132 5.88 0.71 2.70
N GLY A 133 4.82 0.07 2.22
CA GLY A 133 3.57 0.76 1.95
C GLY A 133 2.47 -0.22 1.59
N PHE A 134 1.28 0.33 1.44
CA PHE A 134 0.12 -0.39 0.93
C PHE A 134 -0.47 0.37 -0.24
N HIS A 135 -1.00 -0.37 -1.20
CA HIS A 135 -1.59 0.20 -2.42
C HIS A 135 -3.10 -0.12 -2.49
N PRO A 136 -3.94 0.33 -1.54
CA PRO A 136 -5.35 -0.01 -1.54
C PRO A 136 -6.07 0.55 -2.78
N TYR A 137 -6.84 -0.30 -3.44
CA TYR A 137 -7.72 0.05 -4.57
C TYR A 137 -9.15 0.14 -4.06
N PHE A 138 -9.67 1.35 -3.96
CA PHE A 138 -11.06 1.57 -3.56
C PHE A 138 -11.98 1.54 -4.77
N LEU A 139 -13.12 0.86 -4.64
CA LEU A 139 -14.14 0.82 -5.68
C LEU A 139 -14.75 2.22 -5.87
N ALA A 140 -14.72 2.72 -7.10
CA ALA A 140 -15.20 4.04 -7.47
C ALA A 140 -15.78 4.01 -8.89
N GLU A 141 -17.06 3.67 -9.03
CA GLU A 141 -17.73 3.57 -10.33
C GLU A 141 -17.93 4.96 -10.97
N ASN A 142 -18.35 5.94 -10.16
CA ASN A 142 -18.49 7.33 -10.57
C ASN A 142 -17.51 8.22 -9.78
N LYS A 143 -16.34 8.50 -10.36
CA LYS A 143 -15.30 9.30 -9.71
C LYS A 143 -15.73 10.76 -9.47
N ALA A 144 -16.64 11.28 -10.28
CA ALA A 144 -17.16 12.65 -10.12
C ALA A 144 -18.07 12.80 -8.89
N ALA A 145 -18.60 11.70 -8.34
CA ALA A 145 -19.38 11.68 -7.10
C ALA A 145 -18.50 11.58 -5.84
N LEU A 146 -17.18 11.51 -5.99
CA LEU A 146 -16.26 11.41 -4.85
C LEU A 146 -15.90 12.79 -4.30
N GLN A 147 -16.06 12.97 -3.00
CA GLN A 147 -15.60 14.14 -2.26
C GLN A 147 -14.42 13.77 -1.40
N PHE A 148 -13.23 14.24 -1.75
CA PHE A 148 -11.99 13.90 -1.09
C PHE A 148 -11.73 14.76 0.15
N ASN A 149 -11.22 14.13 1.20
CA ASN A 149 -10.64 14.78 2.36
C ASN A 149 -9.18 14.29 2.49
N LEU A 150 -8.26 15.03 1.87
CA LEU A 150 -6.83 14.73 1.85
C LEU A 150 -6.07 15.82 2.63
N PRO A 151 -5.17 15.45 3.54
CA PRO A 151 -4.40 16.42 4.34
C PRO A 151 -3.17 16.91 3.55
N VAL A 152 -3.37 17.38 2.32
CA VAL A 152 -2.30 17.66 1.35
C VAL A 152 -2.46 19.06 0.76
N SER A 153 -1.36 19.63 0.28
CA SER A 153 -1.35 20.98 -0.32
C SER A 153 -0.66 21.04 -1.67
N ASN A 154 0.29 20.14 -1.93
CA ASN A 154 1.05 20.09 -3.18
C ASN A 154 1.16 18.65 -3.65
N TYR A 155 1.30 18.46 -4.96
CA TYR A 155 1.52 17.16 -5.56
C TYR A 155 2.76 17.17 -6.47
N THR A 156 3.25 15.97 -6.77
CA THR A 156 4.19 15.71 -7.86
C THR A 156 3.61 14.57 -8.72
N ASP A 157 3.58 14.76 -10.03
CA ASP A 157 3.15 13.76 -10.99
C ASP A 157 4.27 12.73 -11.22
N ASN A 158 4.02 11.48 -10.85
CA ASN A 158 5.00 10.40 -10.98
C ASN A 158 5.30 10.03 -12.46
N LYS A 159 4.59 10.56 -13.45
CA LYS A 159 4.87 10.30 -14.87
C LYS A 159 5.76 11.36 -15.49
N SER A 160 5.50 12.63 -15.19
CA SER A 160 6.20 13.77 -15.81
C SER A 160 7.18 14.48 -14.89
N ASP A 161 7.17 14.16 -13.59
CA ASP A 161 7.86 14.89 -12.52
C ASP A 161 7.39 16.36 -12.38
N ASP A 162 6.25 16.72 -12.99
CA ASP A 162 5.62 18.03 -12.81
C ASP A 162 5.07 18.16 -11.38
N ALA A 163 5.21 19.32 -10.77
CA ALA A 163 4.70 19.60 -9.43
C ALA A 163 3.81 20.84 -9.40
N GLY A 164 2.88 20.89 -8.46
CA GLY A 164 1.97 22.02 -8.30
C GLY A 164 1.16 21.98 -7.02
N GLU A 165 0.37 23.04 -6.80
CA GLU A 165 -0.61 23.10 -5.72
C GLU A 165 -1.78 22.16 -6.02
N PHE A 166 -2.28 21.48 -4.98
CA PHE A 166 -3.41 20.58 -5.09
C PHE A 166 -4.73 21.33 -4.89
N GLU A 167 -5.49 21.46 -5.98
CA GLU A 167 -6.82 22.11 -5.97
C GLU A 167 -7.97 21.12 -6.14
N GLY A 168 -7.66 19.84 -6.39
CA GLY A 168 -8.61 18.78 -6.69
C GLY A 168 -8.14 17.89 -7.83
N PHE A 169 -8.95 16.86 -8.14
CA PHE A 169 -8.66 15.93 -9.23
C PHE A 169 -9.45 16.29 -10.49
N ASP A 170 -8.79 16.24 -11.64
CA ASP A 170 -9.43 16.27 -12.95
C ASP A 170 -9.55 14.84 -13.50
N PHE A 171 -10.72 14.22 -13.31
CA PHE A 171 -10.98 12.85 -13.75
C PHE A 171 -11.16 12.68 -15.26
N GLU A 172 -11.05 13.75 -16.05
CA GLU A 172 -10.97 13.65 -17.52
C GLU A 172 -9.59 13.21 -18.02
N ARG A 173 -8.55 13.30 -17.18
CA ARG A 173 -7.21 12.77 -17.48
C ARG A 173 -7.22 11.25 -17.62
N GLU A 174 -6.47 10.73 -18.60
CA GLU A 174 -6.36 9.28 -18.83
C GLU A 174 -5.79 8.52 -17.62
N GLU A 175 -4.85 9.14 -16.92
CA GLU A 175 -4.20 8.63 -15.71
C GLU A 175 -3.91 9.80 -14.77
N ILE A 176 -4.10 9.57 -13.48
CA ILE A 176 -3.57 10.41 -12.41
C ILE A 176 -2.68 9.48 -11.59
N ASP A 177 -1.41 9.86 -11.41
CA ASP A 177 -0.43 9.13 -10.59
C ASP A 177 0.37 10.17 -9.79
N TRP A 178 -0.22 10.65 -8.70
CA TRP A 178 0.28 11.81 -7.95
C TRP A 178 0.79 11.40 -6.57
N ALA A 179 2.00 11.82 -6.26
CA ALA A 179 2.58 11.75 -4.92
C ALA A 179 2.31 13.05 -4.16
N PHE A 180 1.93 12.93 -2.89
CA PHE A 180 1.70 14.02 -1.95
C PHE A 180 2.68 13.88 -0.78
N PRO A 181 3.84 14.57 -0.85
CA PRO A 181 4.83 14.52 0.21
C PRO A 181 4.33 15.30 1.44
N HIS A 182 4.68 14.82 2.63
CA HIS A 182 4.44 15.52 3.91
C HIS A 182 2.96 15.88 4.17
N PRO A 183 2.04 14.89 4.19
CA PRO A 183 0.67 15.14 4.60
C PRO A 183 0.62 15.75 6.01
N SER A 184 -0.27 16.73 6.21
CA SER A 184 -0.41 17.46 7.48
C SER A 184 -1.10 16.67 8.59
N ALA A 185 -1.68 15.53 8.25
CA ALA A 185 -2.31 14.58 9.17
C ALA A 185 -2.19 13.16 8.64
N HIS A 186 -2.25 12.17 9.53
CA HIS A 186 -2.15 10.75 9.17
C HIS A 186 -3.51 10.08 8.95
N SER A 187 -4.37 10.78 8.22
CA SER A 187 -5.72 10.34 7.85
C SER A 187 -6.12 10.97 6.52
N ALA A 188 -6.54 10.14 5.57
CA ALA A 188 -7.00 10.56 4.25
C ALA A 188 -8.22 9.74 3.83
N GLY A 189 -9.08 10.27 2.99
CA GLY A 189 -10.28 9.53 2.60
C GLY A 189 -11.14 10.26 1.59
N PHE A 190 -12.33 9.71 1.38
CA PHE A 190 -13.34 10.31 0.53
C PHE A 190 -14.74 9.87 0.94
N HIS A 191 -15.73 10.65 0.55
CA HIS A 191 -17.14 10.28 0.59
C HIS A 191 -17.64 10.03 -0.83
N ASP A 192 -18.18 8.85 -1.09
CA ASP A 192 -18.85 8.49 -2.33
C ASP A 192 -20.34 8.80 -2.19
N GLN A 193 -20.79 9.85 -2.88
CA GLN A 193 -22.16 10.33 -2.77
C GLN A 193 -23.18 9.37 -3.41
N ASP A 194 -22.80 8.65 -4.46
CA ASP A 194 -23.71 7.72 -5.14
C ASP A 194 -23.96 6.47 -4.30
N ARG A 195 -22.96 6.07 -3.51
CA ARG A 195 -23.01 4.90 -2.63
C ARG A 195 -23.35 5.21 -1.18
N GLU A 196 -23.47 6.50 -0.84
CA GLU A 196 -23.59 7.01 0.53
C GLU A 196 -22.56 6.37 1.48
N LEU A 197 -21.32 6.21 1.00
CA LEU A 197 -20.25 5.49 1.70
C LEU A 197 -19.06 6.41 1.94
N SER A 198 -18.66 6.57 3.20
CA SER A 198 -17.43 7.28 3.54
C SER A 198 -16.30 6.30 3.79
N VAL A 199 -15.16 6.46 3.13
CA VAL A 199 -13.95 5.66 3.34
C VAL A 199 -12.88 6.53 3.98
N THR A 200 -12.28 6.05 5.07
CA THR A 200 -11.17 6.71 5.76
C THR A 200 -10.00 5.76 5.91
N VAL A 201 -8.83 6.19 5.47
CA VAL A 201 -7.53 5.53 5.64
C VAL A 201 -6.75 6.28 6.69
N ARG A 202 -6.55 5.67 7.86
CA ARG A 202 -5.67 6.15 8.93
C ARG A 202 -4.40 5.35 8.92
N TYR A 203 -3.30 5.95 9.35
CA TYR A 203 -2.01 5.28 9.33
C TYR A 203 -1.08 5.82 10.43
N SER A 204 -0.07 5.04 10.79
CA SER A 204 0.93 5.48 11.77
C SER A 204 1.84 6.60 11.23
N GLU A 205 2.52 7.32 12.13
CA GLU A 205 3.32 8.49 11.77
C GLU A 205 4.50 8.21 10.82
N CYS A 206 4.90 6.94 10.71
CA CYS A 206 6.00 6.50 9.86
C CYS A 206 5.71 6.60 8.35
N TYR A 207 4.43 6.69 7.94
CA TYR A 207 4.08 6.94 6.54
C TYR A 207 4.16 8.44 6.26
N LYS A 208 5.12 8.83 5.43
CA LYS A 208 5.50 10.23 5.17
C LYS A 208 5.01 10.73 3.82
N GLU A 209 4.43 9.84 3.01
CA GLU A 209 3.90 10.16 1.68
C GLU A 209 2.55 9.49 1.47
N LEU A 210 1.63 10.22 0.84
CA LEU A 210 0.41 9.68 0.25
C LEU A 210 0.58 9.60 -1.26
N VAL A 211 0.15 8.52 -1.89
CA VAL A 211 0.02 8.44 -3.35
C VAL A 211 -1.44 8.29 -3.73
N PHE A 212 -1.86 8.99 -4.79
CA PHE A 212 -3.14 8.83 -5.43
C PHE A 212 -2.96 8.31 -6.84
N TRP A 213 -3.62 7.20 -7.15
CA TRP A 213 -3.59 6.61 -8.48
C TRP A 213 -4.99 6.28 -9.00
N THR A 214 -5.24 6.61 -10.26
CA THR A 214 -6.44 6.15 -10.98
C THR A 214 -6.22 6.15 -12.48
N LEU A 215 -6.94 5.27 -13.18
CA LEU A 215 -7.02 5.24 -14.64
C LEU A 215 -8.45 5.58 -15.07
N LYS A 216 -8.63 6.52 -16.00
CA LYS A 216 -9.95 6.96 -16.49
C LYS A 216 -10.94 5.81 -16.74
N PRO A 217 -10.61 4.76 -17.52
CA PRO A 217 -11.57 3.70 -17.83
C PRO A 217 -11.83 2.71 -16.69
N LYS A 218 -11.09 2.78 -15.58
CA LYS A 218 -11.18 1.79 -14.50
C LYS A 218 -11.93 2.34 -13.28
N PRO A 219 -12.84 1.56 -12.67
CA PRO A 219 -13.70 2.01 -11.59
C PRO A 219 -12.99 1.90 -10.23
N PHE A 220 -11.81 2.52 -10.11
CA PHE A 220 -11.08 2.58 -8.85
C PHE A 220 -10.39 3.92 -8.65
N VAL A 221 -10.14 4.24 -7.38
CA VAL A 221 -9.14 5.22 -6.95
C VAL A 221 -8.26 4.57 -5.90
N CYS A 222 -6.99 4.96 -5.85
CA CYS A 222 -6.04 4.53 -4.82
C CYS A 222 -5.73 5.70 -3.89
N VAL A 223 -5.65 5.43 -2.58
CA VAL A 223 -5.16 6.36 -1.56
C VAL A 223 -4.16 5.60 -0.71
N GLU A 224 -2.88 5.81 -0.99
CA GLU A 224 -1.81 4.87 -0.63
C GLU A 224 -0.88 5.48 0.42
N PRO A 225 -0.80 4.92 1.63
CA PRO A 225 0.20 5.34 2.61
C PRO A 225 1.54 4.67 2.29
N TRP A 226 2.55 5.48 1.98
CA TRP A 226 3.93 5.04 1.71
C TRP A 226 4.87 5.56 2.80
N SER A 227 5.83 4.73 3.24
CA SER A 227 6.84 5.13 4.23
C SER A 227 7.65 6.33 3.75
N SER A 228 7.85 6.45 2.43
CA SER A 228 8.57 7.56 1.80
C SER A 228 8.36 7.65 0.30
N GLY A 229 8.93 8.73 -0.25
CA GLY A 229 9.00 9.12 -1.65
C GLY A 229 9.28 8.02 -2.67
N ARG A 230 8.89 8.31 -3.92
CA ARG A 230 9.35 7.57 -5.10
C ARG A 230 10.89 7.56 -5.19
N PHE A 231 11.41 6.56 -5.90
CA PHE A 231 12.84 6.27 -6.07
C PHE A 231 13.48 5.85 -4.76
N ALA A 232 13.38 4.57 -4.44
CA ALA A 232 14.05 4.00 -3.27
C ALA A 232 15.58 4.01 -3.46
N TYR A 233 16.32 4.23 -2.37
CA TYR A 233 17.79 4.22 -2.30
C TYR A 233 18.55 5.29 -3.12
N PRO A 234 18.09 6.55 -3.24
CA PRO A 234 18.90 7.63 -3.80
C PRO A 234 19.73 8.26 -2.68
N ASP A 235 21.05 8.37 -2.83
CA ASP A 235 22.03 9.13 -2.01
C ASP A 235 21.50 9.73 -0.68
N GLY A 236 21.03 8.86 0.23
CA GLY A 236 20.68 9.20 1.62
C GLY A 236 19.39 9.98 1.90
N ARG A 237 18.30 9.91 1.09
CA ARG A 237 17.04 10.61 1.45
C ARG A 237 15.79 9.71 1.51
N GLY A 238 15.04 9.82 2.61
CA GLY A 238 13.66 9.34 2.76
C GLY A 238 13.48 7.87 3.14
N ILE A 239 14.47 7.00 2.95
CA ILE A 239 14.37 5.57 3.32
C ILE A 239 14.49 5.36 4.83
N ASP A 240 13.68 4.46 5.39
CA ASP A 240 13.85 4.03 6.77
C ASP A 240 15.04 3.05 6.85
N THR A 241 15.60 2.86 8.04
CA THR A 241 16.66 1.86 8.27
C THR A 241 16.45 1.17 9.61
N ILE A 242 16.46 -0.15 9.61
CA ILE A 242 16.30 -0.97 10.81
C ILE A 242 17.67 -1.48 11.25
N ALA A 243 18.08 -1.15 12.48
CA ALA A 243 19.33 -1.63 13.05
C ALA A 243 19.32 -3.17 13.24
N PRO A 244 20.49 -3.82 13.33
CA PRO A 244 20.59 -5.26 13.55
C PRO A 244 19.76 -5.75 14.75
N ASN A 245 18.98 -6.81 14.57
CA ASN A 245 18.10 -7.42 15.59
C ASN A 245 17.04 -6.47 16.16
N GLN A 246 16.69 -5.40 15.44
CA GLN A 246 15.59 -4.51 15.79
C GLN A 246 14.39 -4.73 14.88
N SER A 247 13.24 -4.22 15.32
CA SER A 247 11.98 -4.21 14.56
C SER A 247 11.49 -2.80 14.34
N LEU A 248 10.79 -2.61 13.22
CA LEU A 248 9.95 -1.46 12.96
C LEU A 248 8.50 -1.92 12.97
N ASP A 249 7.65 -1.21 13.71
CA ASP A 249 6.21 -1.44 13.76
C ASP A 249 5.48 -0.28 13.08
N ALA A 250 4.45 -0.61 12.29
CA ALA A 250 3.58 0.38 11.65
C ALA A 250 2.18 -0.20 11.48
N TRP A 251 1.19 0.66 11.20
CA TRP A 251 -0.17 0.21 10.95
C TRP A 251 -0.91 1.10 9.97
N VAL A 252 -1.88 0.51 9.27
CA VAL A 252 -2.88 1.18 8.44
C VAL A 252 -4.25 0.68 8.85
N GLU A 253 -5.22 1.57 8.91
CA GLU A 253 -6.62 1.24 9.21
C GLU A 253 -7.51 1.84 8.13
N ILE A 254 -8.37 1.00 7.54
CA ILE A 254 -9.37 1.38 6.55
C ILE A 254 -10.74 1.20 7.19
N LEU A 255 -11.42 2.31 7.40
CA LEU A 255 -12.79 2.36 7.93
C LEU A 255 -13.75 2.75 6.81
N ALA A 256 -14.94 2.16 6.82
CA ALA A 256 -16.01 2.53 5.90
C ALA A 256 -17.32 2.69 6.68
N SER A 257 -18.05 3.79 6.46
CA SER A 257 -19.28 4.10 7.23
C SER A 257 -20.40 4.64 6.38
#